data_AF-A0A016T0L0-F1
#
_entry.id   AF-A0A016T0L0-F1
#
_cell.length_a   1.000
_cell.length_b   1.000
_cell.length_c   1.000
_cell.angle_alpha   90.00
_cell.angle_beta   90.00
_cell.angle_gamma   90.00
#
_symmetry.space_group_name_H-M   'P 1'
#
loop_
_entity.id
_entity.type
_entity.pdbx_description
1 polymer ?
#
loop_
_entity_poly.entity_id
_entity_poly.type
_entity_poly.pdbx_seq_one_letter_code
_entity_poly.pdbx_strand_id
1 'polypeptide(L)'
;MTTTDPSWCGATRNYNYSAVLHTVEPDIVFVLLRSITTKTWFDTENSLEEDAIFKEYMERMRLIESVAKKVYLLQALPSCIDGCIQKAMDFTFSGKPLRDIEEGLIVRDDFFARQRISEVGRRCKKCEIIDYMPLLVDKNGRYLGYDPTTNLIYLDKNNHFTRFAKERIQILFNRLAEELRETKL
;
A
#
# COMPACT_ATOMS: atom_id res chain seq x y z
N MET A 1 6.81 12.48 3.37
CA MET A 1 7.62 12.83 4.54
C MET A 1 6.69 13.62 5.43
N THR A 2 5.93 12.88 6.24
CA THR A 2 5.18 13.47 7.35
C THR A 2 6.21 13.86 8.41
N THR A 3 5.90 14.82 9.27
CA THR A 3 6.77 15.27 10.37
C THR A 3 6.98 14.22 11.47
N THR A 4 6.50 12.99 11.27
CA THR A 4 6.52 11.87 12.22
C THR A 4 7.50 10.76 11.84
N ASP A 5 8.30 10.93 10.77
CA ASP A 5 9.23 9.89 10.34
C ASP A 5 10.48 9.85 11.25
N PRO A 6 10.96 8.67 11.66
CA PRO A 6 12.13 8.52 12.53
C PRO A 6 13.40 9.11 11.87
N SER A 7 14.32 9.63 12.70
CA SER A 7 15.45 10.50 12.27
C SER A 7 16.37 9.92 11.18
N TRP A 8 16.52 8.60 11.11
CA TRP A 8 17.25 7.90 10.05
C TRP A 8 16.61 8.01 8.66
N CYS A 9 15.29 8.21 8.56
CA CYS A 9 14.62 8.55 7.30
C CYS A 9 14.88 10.01 6.86
N GLY A 10 15.16 10.90 7.82
CA GLY A 10 15.41 12.33 7.58
C GLY A 10 16.76 12.64 6.92
N ALA A 11 17.69 11.70 6.89
CA ALA A 11 19.03 11.90 6.31
C ALA A 11 19.09 11.72 4.78
N THR A 12 17.99 11.31 4.13
CA THR A 12 18.00 10.98 2.70
C THR A 12 17.07 11.87 1.88
N ARG A 13 17.64 13.01 1.47
CA ARG A 13 17.26 13.87 0.33
C ARG A 13 15.83 14.43 0.35
N ASN A 14 15.72 15.71 0.68
CA ASN A 14 14.57 16.57 0.37
C ASN A 14 14.43 16.71 -1.15
N TYR A 15 13.82 15.72 -1.81
CA TYR A 15 13.45 15.86 -3.20
C TYR A 15 12.23 16.77 -3.31
N ASN A 16 12.34 17.81 -4.14
CA ASN A 16 11.20 18.64 -4.48
C ASN A 16 10.32 17.90 -5.50
N TYR A 17 9.43 17.05 -5.00
CA TYR A 17 8.50 16.29 -5.83
C TYR A 17 7.58 17.19 -6.67
N SER A 18 7.27 18.40 -6.19
CA SER A 18 6.53 19.40 -6.97
C SER A 18 7.32 19.79 -8.22
N ALA A 19 8.60 20.13 -8.07
CA ALA A 19 9.45 20.45 -9.21
C ALA A 19 9.56 19.29 -10.21
N VAL A 20 9.66 18.04 -9.73
CA VAL A 20 9.69 16.87 -10.62
C VAL A 20 8.38 16.74 -11.40
N LEU A 21 7.23 16.86 -10.74
CA LEU A 21 5.92 16.77 -11.40
C LEU A 21 5.77 17.86 -12.47
N HIS A 22 6.09 19.12 -12.14
CA HIS A 22 5.97 20.24 -13.07
C HIS A 22 7.03 20.24 -14.19
N THR A 23 8.16 19.54 -14.01
CA THR A 23 9.19 19.42 -15.06
C THR A 23 8.87 18.28 -16.03
N VAL A 24 8.39 17.16 -15.50
CA VAL A 24 8.13 15.93 -16.29
C VAL A 24 6.74 15.97 -16.92
N GLU A 25 5.78 16.66 -16.30
CA GLU A 25 4.38 16.74 -16.70
C GLU A 25 3.78 15.36 -17.08
N PRO A 26 3.83 14.37 -16.16
CA PRO A 26 3.47 13.00 -16.50
C PRO A 26 1.98 12.86 -16.82
N ASP A 27 1.64 12.16 -17.90
CA ASP A 27 0.25 11.80 -18.19
C ASP A 27 -0.36 10.94 -17.08
N ILE A 28 0.43 10.00 -16.54
CA ILE A 28 -0.01 9.01 -15.56
C ILE A 28 0.93 8.99 -14.37
N VAL A 29 0.38 9.01 -13.16
CA VAL A 29 1.15 8.87 -11.91
C VAL A 29 0.63 7.68 -11.10
N PHE A 30 1.54 6.84 -10.62
CA PHE A 30 1.25 5.78 -9.65
C PHE A 30 1.71 6.20 -8.26
N VAL A 31 0.78 6.34 -7.31
CA VAL A 31 1.05 6.62 -5.90
C VAL A 31 1.01 5.31 -5.11
N LEU A 32 2.17 4.65 -5.02
CA LEU A 32 2.33 3.33 -4.39
C LEU A 32 2.79 3.44 -2.93
N LEU A 33 2.08 4.22 -2.12
CA LEU A 33 2.47 4.49 -0.73
C LEU A 33 2.02 3.36 0.21
N ARG A 34 2.94 2.80 1.00
CA ARG A 34 2.68 1.84 2.10
C ARG A 34 3.13 2.39 3.46
N SER A 35 2.80 3.64 3.75
CA SER A 35 3.26 4.34 4.96
C SER A 35 2.58 3.81 6.22
N ILE A 36 3.37 3.52 7.26
CA ILE A 36 2.88 3.13 8.59
C ILE A 36 2.09 4.28 9.22
N THR A 37 2.51 5.54 9.03
CA THR A 37 1.81 6.72 9.56
C THR A 37 0.35 6.78 9.11
N THR A 38 0.05 6.37 7.88
CA THR A 38 -1.35 6.40 7.38
C THR A 38 -2.29 5.46 8.13
N LYS A 39 -1.76 4.54 8.95
CA LYS A 39 -2.52 3.58 9.74
C LYS A 39 -2.84 4.06 11.15
N THR A 40 -2.28 5.19 11.57
CA THR A 40 -2.54 5.76 12.90
C THR A 40 -4.03 5.94 13.11
N TRP A 41 -4.53 5.53 14.28
CA TRP A 41 -5.92 5.69 14.65
C TRP A 41 -6.38 7.14 14.47
N PHE A 42 -7.62 7.32 14.02
CA PHE A 42 -8.34 8.58 14.14
C PHE A 42 -9.76 8.27 14.59
N ASP A 43 -10.39 9.27 15.19
CA ASP A 43 -11.78 9.17 15.56
C ASP A 43 -12.66 9.24 14.31
N THR A 44 -13.30 8.12 13.97
CA THR A 44 -14.20 8.02 12.82
C THR A 44 -15.56 8.66 13.05
N GLU A 45 -15.92 8.95 14.29
CA GLU A 45 -17.15 9.70 14.63
C GLU A 45 -16.93 11.20 14.43
N ASN A 46 -15.72 11.68 14.71
CA ASN A 46 -15.30 13.01 14.27
C ASN A 46 -15.08 13.03 12.76
N SER A 47 -15.23 14.22 12.17
CA SER A 47 -15.10 14.41 10.74
C SER A 47 -13.65 14.11 10.30
N LEU A 48 -13.48 13.20 9.33
CA LEU A 48 -12.20 12.94 8.64
C LEU A 48 -11.53 14.22 8.12
N GLU A 49 -12.29 15.30 7.90
CA GLU A 49 -11.74 16.63 7.57
C GLU A 49 -10.85 17.22 8.63
N GLU A 50 -10.88 16.74 9.88
CA GLU A 50 -10.06 17.25 10.97
C GLU A 50 -8.73 16.49 11.08
N ASP A 51 -8.67 15.25 10.57
CA ASP A 51 -7.50 14.37 10.60
C ASP A 51 -6.32 14.97 9.83
N ALA A 52 -5.23 15.25 10.55
CA ALA A 52 -4.05 15.91 9.99
C ALA A 52 -3.38 15.09 8.89
N ILE A 53 -3.39 13.76 9.01
CA ILE A 53 -2.78 12.83 8.05
C ILE A 53 -3.56 12.86 6.73
N PHE A 54 -4.90 12.84 6.82
CA PHE A 54 -5.79 12.98 5.67
C PHE A 54 -5.63 14.34 4.99
N LYS A 55 -5.56 15.44 5.75
CA LYS A 55 -5.31 16.79 5.20
C LYS A 55 -4.02 16.84 4.38
N GLU A 56 -2.92 16.35 4.95
CA GLU A 56 -1.62 16.31 4.26
C GLU A 56 -1.69 15.43 3.00
N TYR A 57 -2.34 14.27 3.09
CA TYR A 57 -2.49 13.38 1.95
C TYR A 57 -3.32 14.05 0.83
N MET A 58 -4.43 14.69 1.18
CA MET A 58 -5.27 15.42 0.23
C MET A 58 -4.53 16.60 -0.42
N GLU A 59 -3.72 17.34 0.33
CA GLU A 59 -2.91 18.43 -0.23
C GLU A 59 -1.91 17.91 -1.28
N ARG A 60 -1.17 16.84 -0.94
CA ARG A 60 -0.23 16.19 -1.88
C ARG A 60 -0.97 15.62 -3.09
N MET A 61 -2.14 15.03 -2.89
CA MET A 61 -2.93 14.47 -3.99
C MET A 61 -3.44 15.55 -4.95
N ARG A 62 -3.90 16.70 -4.43
CA ARG A 62 -4.32 17.84 -5.26
C ARG A 62 -3.19 18.37 -6.15
N LEU A 63 -1.95 18.39 -5.64
CA LEU A 63 -0.77 18.75 -6.43
C LEU A 63 -0.50 17.74 -7.56
N ILE A 64 -0.61 16.44 -7.29
CA ILE A 64 -0.44 15.41 -8.33
C ILE A 64 -1.57 15.51 -9.37
N GLU A 65 -2.81 15.66 -8.90
CA GLU A 65 -3.99 15.78 -9.74
C GLU A 65 -3.99 17.04 -10.63
N SER A 66 -3.38 18.15 -10.19
CA SER A 66 -3.30 19.36 -11.00
C SER A 66 -2.40 19.20 -12.23
N VAL A 67 -1.42 18.30 -12.16
CA VAL A 67 -0.46 18.05 -13.26
C VAL A 67 -0.84 16.82 -14.08
N ALA A 68 -1.11 15.69 -13.44
CA ALA A 68 -1.34 14.43 -14.14
C ALA A 68 -2.71 14.37 -14.85
N LYS A 69 -2.82 13.58 -15.92
CA LYS A 69 -4.12 13.28 -16.56
C LYS A 69 -4.86 12.15 -15.84
N LYS A 70 -4.13 11.17 -15.30
CA LYS A 70 -4.66 10.02 -14.53
C LYS A 70 -3.74 9.71 -13.36
N VAL A 71 -4.32 9.32 -12.22
CA VAL A 71 -3.58 8.91 -11.03
C VAL A 71 -4.07 7.53 -10.58
N TYR A 72 -3.17 6.58 -10.37
CA TYR A 72 -3.48 5.32 -9.70
C TYR A 72 -3.01 5.39 -8.26
N LEU A 73 -3.93 5.15 -7.33
CA LEU A 73 -3.70 5.28 -5.89
C LEU A 73 -3.74 3.91 -5.24
N LEU A 74 -2.62 3.46 -4.68
CA LEU A 74 -2.56 2.16 -4.02
C LEU A 74 -3.32 2.18 -2.68
N GLN A 75 -4.16 1.17 -2.50
CA GLN A 75 -4.85 0.91 -1.24
C GLN A 75 -3.94 0.25 -0.19
N ALA A 76 -4.21 0.50 1.09
CA ALA A 76 -3.43 -0.05 2.19
C ALA A 76 -3.63 -1.57 2.38
N LEU A 77 -2.57 -2.22 2.85
CA LEU A 77 -2.52 -3.63 3.25
C LEU A 77 -2.24 -3.75 4.75
N PRO A 78 -2.70 -4.82 5.41
CA PRO A 78 -2.28 -5.15 6.78
C PRO A 78 -0.75 -5.22 6.92
N SER A 79 -0.22 -4.82 8.07
CA SER A 79 1.22 -4.90 8.36
C SER A 79 1.64 -6.34 8.67
N CYS A 80 2.89 -6.67 8.39
CA CYS A 80 3.54 -7.79 9.06
C CYS A 80 3.81 -7.42 10.52
N ILE A 81 3.76 -8.38 11.44
CA ILE A 81 4.32 -8.18 12.78
C ILE A 81 5.83 -7.95 12.70
N ASP A 82 6.40 -7.32 13.72
CA ASP A 82 7.85 -7.22 13.86
C ASP A 82 8.47 -8.62 13.90
N GLY A 83 9.51 -8.84 13.07
CA GLY A 83 10.16 -10.13 12.95
C GLY A 83 9.30 -11.23 12.30
N CYS A 84 8.24 -10.89 11.56
CA CYS A 84 7.33 -11.88 10.98
C CYS A 84 8.04 -12.95 10.14
N ILE A 85 9.10 -12.60 9.41
CA ILE A 85 9.89 -13.58 8.64
C ILE A 85 10.63 -14.55 9.55
N GLN A 86 11.23 -14.05 10.64
CA GLN A 86 11.89 -14.92 11.61
C GLN A 86 10.87 -15.89 12.23
N LYS A 87 9.70 -15.37 12.64
CA LYS A 87 8.61 -16.19 13.19
C LYS A 87 8.14 -17.26 12.19
N ALA A 88 7.99 -16.90 10.92
CA ALA A 88 7.61 -17.83 9.86
C ALA A 88 8.68 -18.93 9.66
N MET A 89 9.96 -18.54 9.61
CA MET A 89 11.09 -19.47 9.48
C MET A 89 11.14 -20.44 10.66
N ASP A 90 11.10 -19.94 11.90
CA ASP A 90 11.14 -20.77 13.12
C ASP A 90 9.97 -21.76 13.14
N PHE A 91 8.78 -21.31 12.74
CA PHE A 91 7.60 -22.17 12.63
C PHE A 91 7.84 -23.30 11.62
N THR A 92 8.35 -22.99 10.43
CA THR A 92 8.65 -24.01 9.40
C THR A 92 9.83 -24.91 9.76
N PHE A 93 10.86 -24.41 10.44
CA PHE A 93 11.98 -25.22 10.93
C PHE A 93 11.57 -26.23 12.00
N SER A 94 10.48 -25.96 12.72
CA SER A 94 9.85 -26.93 13.63
C SER A 94 9.07 -28.05 12.91
N GLY A 95 9.08 -28.08 11.58
CA GLY A 95 8.37 -29.06 10.76
C GLY A 95 6.88 -28.75 10.54
N LYS A 96 6.40 -27.57 10.97
CA LYS A 96 5.01 -27.16 10.83
C LYS A 96 4.78 -26.33 9.57
N PRO A 97 3.75 -26.61 8.76
CA PRO A 97 3.41 -25.80 7.60
C PRO A 97 2.83 -24.45 8.02
N LEU A 98 3.16 -23.36 7.32
CA LEU A 98 2.71 -22.00 7.62
C LEU A 98 1.19 -21.88 7.78
N ARG A 99 0.39 -22.69 7.08
CA ARG A 99 -1.09 -22.67 7.25
C ARG A 99 -1.54 -22.82 8.71
N ASP A 100 -0.75 -23.49 9.55
CA ASP A 100 -1.05 -23.72 10.96
C ASP A 100 -0.70 -22.50 11.84
N ILE A 101 0.01 -21.49 11.31
CA ILE A 101 0.26 -20.21 12.00
C ILE A 101 -0.93 -19.25 11.88
N GLU A 102 -1.86 -19.54 10.95
CA GLU A 102 -3.05 -18.74 10.66
C GLU A 102 -2.70 -17.25 10.45
N GLU A 103 -3.32 -16.34 11.20
CA GLU A 103 -3.08 -14.89 11.13
C GLU A 103 -1.85 -14.44 11.93
N GLY A 104 -1.07 -15.36 12.50
CA GLY A 104 0.01 -15.07 13.44
C GLY A 104 1.18 -14.25 12.90
N LEU A 105 1.18 -13.88 11.62
CA LEU A 105 2.19 -13.02 11.00
C LEU A 105 1.71 -11.59 10.73
N ILE A 106 0.42 -11.28 10.90
CA ILE A 106 -0.20 -10.04 10.41
C ILE A 106 -0.79 -9.20 11.56
N VAL A 107 -0.62 -7.89 11.48
CA VAL A 107 -1.35 -6.89 12.29
C VAL A 107 -2.47 -6.32 11.42
N ARG A 108 -3.73 -6.50 11.83
CA ARG A 108 -4.94 -5.98 11.15
C ARG A 108 -5.11 -4.47 11.40
N ASP A 109 -4.12 -3.69 10.98
CA ASP A 109 -3.96 -2.25 11.26
C ASP A 109 -4.32 -1.33 10.09
N ASP A 110 -4.82 -1.87 8.99
CA ASP A 110 -5.05 -1.14 7.75
C ASP A 110 -6.35 -0.37 7.71
N PHE A 111 -7.30 -0.61 8.63
CA PHE A 111 -8.63 -0.01 8.64
C PHE A 111 -8.62 1.51 8.43
N PHE A 112 -7.88 2.25 9.27
CA PHE A 112 -7.85 3.71 9.20
C PHE A 112 -7.16 4.23 7.94
N ALA A 113 -6.10 3.55 7.48
CA ALA A 113 -5.45 3.89 6.22
C ALA A 113 -6.41 3.69 5.04
N ARG A 114 -7.16 2.59 5.04
CA ARG A 114 -8.15 2.31 3.99
C ARG A 114 -9.27 3.33 3.97
N GLN A 115 -9.74 3.82 5.12
CA GLN A 115 -10.70 4.92 5.20
C GLN A 115 -10.14 6.20 4.56
N ARG A 116 -8.94 6.63 4.98
CA ARG A 116 -8.27 7.82 4.42
C ARG A 116 -8.10 7.72 2.91
N ILE A 117 -7.53 6.62 2.42
CA ILE A 117 -7.27 6.42 0.98
C ILE A 117 -8.56 6.36 0.18
N SER A 118 -9.60 5.70 0.71
CA SER A 118 -10.91 5.64 0.03
C SER A 118 -11.51 7.02 -0.12
N GLU A 119 -11.43 7.86 0.92
CA GLU A 119 -11.93 9.22 0.83
C GLU A 119 -11.10 10.10 -0.11
N VAL A 120 -9.77 9.94 -0.12
CA VAL A 120 -8.90 10.62 -1.09
C VAL A 120 -9.31 10.25 -2.52
N GLY A 121 -9.47 8.97 -2.81
CA GLY A 121 -9.91 8.50 -4.13
C GLY A 121 -11.31 8.98 -4.49
N ARG A 122 -12.23 9.12 -3.53
CA ARG A 122 -13.56 9.67 -3.76
C ARG A 122 -13.53 11.14 -4.16
N ARG A 123 -12.58 11.92 -3.64
CA ARG A 123 -12.48 13.37 -3.87
C ARG A 123 -11.61 13.75 -5.08
N CYS A 124 -10.65 12.91 -5.42
CA CYS A 124 -9.80 13.09 -6.59
C CYS A 124 -10.52 12.62 -7.85
N LYS A 125 -10.82 13.54 -8.76
CA LYS A 125 -11.57 13.30 -10.02
C LYS A 125 -10.76 12.52 -11.04
N LYS A 126 -9.44 12.61 -10.98
CA LYS A 126 -8.52 11.89 -11.89
C LYS A 126 -7.96 10.59 -11.30
N CYS A 127 -8.38 10.22 -10.09
CA CYS A 127 -7.80 9.07 -9.39
C CYS A 127 -8.59 7.79 -9.63
N GLU A 128 -7.88 6.67 -9.61
CA GLU A 128 -8.42 5.32 -9.50
C GLU A 128 -7.68 4.57 -8.40
N ILE A 129 -8.43 4.00 -7.46
CA ILE A 129 -7.84 3.17 -6.41
C ILE A 129 -7.51 1.79 -6.97
N ILE A 130 -6.28 1.36 -6.79
CA ILE A 130 -5.82 0.00 -7.09
C ILE A 130 -5.55 -0.74 -5.78
N ASP A 131 -5.91 -2.02 -5.71
CA ASP A 131 -5.80 -2.81 -4.48
C ASP A 131 -5.14 -4.16 -4.74
N TYR A 132 -4.05 -4.43 -4.02
CA TYR A 132 -3.35 -5.71 -4.08
C TYR A 132 -4.02 -6.80 -3.23
N MET A 133 -4.76 -6.41 -2.19
CA MET A 133 -5.27 -7.34 -1.19
C MET A 133 -6.08 -8.50 -1.81
N PRO A 134 -7.02 -8.26 -2.74
CA PRO A 134 -7.81 -9.34 -3.35
C PRO A 134 -6.99 -10.42 -4.07
N LEU A 135 -5.74 -10.12 -4.48
CA LEU A 135 -4.85 -11.06 -5.16
C LEU A 135 -3.94 -11.85 -4.20
N LEU A 136 -3.92 -11.45 -2.93
CA LEU A 136 -3.03 -11.96 -1.89
C LEU A 136 -3.77 -12.65 -0.74
N VAL A 137 -5.10 -12.73 -0.80
CA VAL A 137 -5.91 -13.40 0.22
C VAL A 137 -5.99 -14.91 -0.01
N ASP A 138 -6.23 -15.66 1.07
CA ASP A 138 -6.57 -17.07 1.00
C ASP A 138 -7.99 -17.28 0.42
N LYS A 139 -8.40 -18.55 0.28
CA LYS A 139 -9.75 -18.94 -0.20
C LYS A 139 -10.91 -18.38 0.64
N ASN A 140 -10.63 -17.92 1.86
CA ASN A 140 -11.61 -17.34 2.78
C ASN A 140 -11.53 -15.81 2.80
N GLY A 141 -10.75 -15.18 1.93
CA GLY A 141 -10.59 -13.73 1.88
C GLY A 141 -9.64 -13.17 2.95
N ARG A 142 -8.84 -14.01 3.62
CA ARG A 142 -7.90 -13.55 4.66
C ARG A 142 -6.53 -13.27 4.07
N TYR A 143 -6.01 -12.07 4.32
CA TYR A 143 -4.60 -11.75 4.06
C TYR A 143 -3.73 -12.29 5.20
N LEU A 144 -2.95 -13.33 4.93
CA LEU A 144 -2.11 -14.01 5.92
C LEU A 144 -0.63 -13.62 5.82
N GLY A 145 -0.24 -12.89 4.77
CA GLY A 145 1.17 -12.61 4.45
C GLY A 145 1.93 -13.76 3.80
N TYR A 146 1.25 -14.89 3.54
CA TYR A 146 1.78 -16.06 2.85
C TYR A 146 0.65 -16.81 2.13
N ASP A 147 1.05 -17.74 1.27
CA ASP A 147 0.15 -18.70 0.62
C ASP A 147 0.04 -19.97 1.48
N PRO A 148 -1.13 -20.29 2.06
CA PRO A 148 -1.29 -21.46 2.92
C PRO A 148 -1.23 -22.80 2.16
N THR A 149 -1.29 -22.77 0.83
CA THR A 149 -1.22 -23.97 -0.03
C THR A 149 0.22 -24.30 -0.41
N THR A 150 0.98 -23.27 -0.81
CA THR A 150 2.36 -23.44 -1.32
C THR A 150 3.43 -23.24 -0.26
N ASN A 151 3.06 -22.77 0.93
CA ASN A 151 3.98 -22.46 2.03
C ASN A 151 4.98 -21.33 1.70
N LEU A 152 4.63 -20.46 0.75
CA LEU A 152 5.47 -19.35 0.28
C LEU A 152 5.05 -18.04 0.93
N ILE A 153 6.03 -17.29 1.45
CA ILE A 153 5.80 -15.99 2.07
C ILE A 153 5.77 -14.87 1.04
N TYR A 154 4.88 -13.90 1.26
CA TYR A 154 4.70 -12.76 0.36
C TYR A 154 5.66 -11.61 0.66
N LEU A 155 6.23 -11.56 1.85
CA LEU A 155 7.08 -10.47 2.32
C LEU A 155 8.50 -10.96 2.60
N ASP A 156 9.49 -10.10 2.40
CA ASP A 156 10.86 -10.30 2.86
C ASP A 156 11.08 -9.69 4.26
N LYS A 157 12.30 -9.82 4.79
CA LYS A 157 12.64 -9.33 6.15
C LYS A 157 12.51 -7.81 6.32
N ASN A 158 12.41 -7.07 5.22
CA ASN A 158 12.28 -5.62 5.18
C ASN A 158 10.85 -5.20 4.78
N ASN A 159 9.87 -6.11 4.83
CA ASN A 159 8.48 -5.87 4.46
C ASN A 159 8.26 -5.50 2.97
N HIS A 160 9.21 -5.82 2.10
CA HIS A 160 9.03 -5.74 0.65
C HIS A 160 8.39 -7.01 0.11
N PHE A 161 7.69 -6.90 -1.02
CA PHE A 161 7.15 -8.09 -1.68
C PHE A 161 8.24 -8.99 -2.25
N THR A 162 8.12 -10.28 -1.97
CA THR A 162 8.89 -11.35 -2.62
C THR A 162 8.49 -11.48 -4.09
N ARG A 163 9.27 -12.25 -4.85
CA ARG A 163 8.92 -12.57 -6.25
C ARG A 163 7.53 -13.22 -6.36
N PHE A 164 7.18 -14.10 -5.43
CA PHE A 164 5.89 -14.80 -5.43
C PHE A 164 4.71 -13.84 -5.25
N ALA A 165 4.84 -12.85 -4.36
CA ALA A 165 3.83 -11.81 -4.21
C ALA A 165 3.75 -10.91 -5.45
N LYS A 166 4.89 -10.55 -6.03
CA LYS A 166 4.97 -9.74 -7.26
C LYS A 166 4.28 -10.44 -8.44
N GLU A 167 4.49 -11.75 -8.61
CA GLU A 167 3.84 -12.55 -9.66
C GLU A 167 2.31 -12.55 -9.49
N ARG A 168 1.80 -12.64 -8.26
CA ARG A 168 0.35 -12.55 -7.98
C ARG A 168 -0.23 -11.18 -8.32
N ILE A 169 0.43 -10.09 -7.91
CA ILE A 169 -0.06 -8.73 -8.20
C ILE A 169 0.18 -8.29 -9.65
N GLN A 170 1.03 -9.00 -10.41
CA GLN A 170 1.29 -8.70 -11.82
C GLN A 170 0.01 -8.73 -12.66
N ILE A 171 -0.97 -9.56 -12.29
CA ILE A 171 -2.28 -9.63 -12.97
C ILE A 171 -2.97 -8.27 -12.98
N LEU A 172 -2.92 -7.53 -11.87
CA LEU A 172 -3.47 -6.17 -11.79
C LEU A 172 -2.74 -5.23 -12.75
N PHE A 173 -1.41 -5.23 -12.75
CA PHE A 173 -0.64 -4.35 -13.63
C PHE A 173 -0.79 -4.69 -15.10
N ASN A 174 -0.95 -5.97 -15.44
CA ASN A 174 -1.27 -6.39 -16.81
C ASN A 174 -2.62 -5.82 -17.24
N ARG A 175 -3.64 -5.91 -16.39
CA ARG A 175 -4.96 -5.32 -16.64
C ARG A 175 -4.86 -3.81 -16.89
N LEU A 176 -4.20 -3.08 -15.98
CA LEU A 176 -4.00 -1.64 -16.11
C LEU A 176 -3.24 -1.28 -17.41
N ALA A 177 -2.23 -2.08 -17.79
CA ALA A 177 -1.48 -1.86 -19.02
C ALA A 177 -2.30 -2.11 -20.29
N GLU A 178 -3.30 -3.01 -20.28
CA GLU A 178 -4.25 -3.17 -21.38
C GLU A 178 -5.23 -1.99 -21.42
N GLU A 179 -5.81 -1.60 -20.29
CA GLU A 179 -6.73 -0.45 -20.19
C GLU A 179 -6.09 0.85 -20.72
N LEU A 180 -4.81 1.07 -20.40
CA LEU A 180 -4.04 2.22 -20.89
C LEU A 180 -3.69 2.15 -22.39
N ARG A 181 -3.61 0.95 -22.98
CA ARG A 181 -3.42 0.80 -24.43
C ARG A 181 -4.69 1.14 -25.20
N GLU A 182 -5.85 0.81 -24.64
CA GLU A 182 -7.16 1.10 -25.22
C GLU A 182 -7.56 2.56 -25.05
N THR A 183 -7.22 3.15 -23.90
CA THR A 183 -7.45 4.56 -23.60
C THR A 183 -6.37 5.40 -24.25
N LYS A 184 -6.62 5.96 -25.44
CA LYS A 184 -5.73 6.96 -26.07
C LYS A 184 -5.70 8.25 -25.23
N LEU A 185 -4.88 8.28 -24.17
CA LEU A 185 -4.61 9.42 -23.29
C LEU A 185 -3.79 10.53 -23.96
#